data_AF-A0A2W6YS91-F1
#
_entry.id   AF-A0A2W6YS91-F1
#
_cell.length_a   1.000
_cell.length_b   1.000
_cell.length_c   1.000
_cell.angle_alpha   90.00
_cell.angle_beta   90.00
_cell.angle_gamma   90.00
#
_symmetry.space_group_name_H-M   'P 1'
#
loop_
_entity.id
_entity.type
_entity.pdbx_description
1 polymer ?
#
loop_
_entity_poly.entity_id
_entity_poly.type
_entity_poly.pdbx_seq_one_letter_code
_entity_poly.pdbx_strand_id
1 'polypeptide(L)'
;MGTWGNRPWDNDAAADWFGETMDTTQLCQKVEEALNLDIEDYYEEVRAAASILLLLGHNYVWSVGDLDRHLELAATKLTEILDANIFEGAEEFTKPIQEEIKVLRSRISKTENVDEVKWWQF
;
A
#
# COMPACT_ATOMS: atom_id res chain seq x y z
N MET A 1 13.31 -21.30 -11.96
CA MET A 1 11.86 -21.37 -12.26
C MET A 1 11.24 -22.48 -11.43
N GLY A 2 10.92 -22.15 -10.18
CA GLY A 2 10.17 -22.95 -9.24
C GLY A 2 8.92 -22.19 -8.78
N THR A 3 7.87 -22.96 -8.51
CA THR A 3 6.71 -22.51 -7.77
C THR A 3 6.95 -22.86 -6.31
N TRP A 4 6.77 -21.92 -5.40
CA TRP A 4 7.03 -22.08 -3.97
C TRP A 4 5.78 -21.84 -3.10
N GLY A 5 4.63 -21.57 -3.73
CA GLY A 5 3.34 -21.42 -3.06
C GLY A 5 2.16 -21.56 -4.04
N ASN A 6 0.97 -21.21 -3.57
CA ASN A 6 -0.28 -21.42 -4.30
C ASN A 6 -0.87 -20.13 -4.89
N ARG A 7 -0.29 -18.97 -4.55
CA ARG A 7 -0.78 -17.68 -5.06
C ARG A 7 -0.18 -17.41 -6.44
N PRO A 8 -0.81 -16.54 -7.26
CA PRO A 8 -0.34 -16.25 -8.62
C PRO A 8 1.09 -15.70 -8.69
N TRP A 9 1.56 -15.04 -7.62
CA TRP A 9 2.90 -14.49 -7.49
C TRP A 9 3.89 -15.44 -6.79
N ASP A 10 3.45 -16.62 -6.36
CA ASP A 10 4.28 -17.56 -5.60
C ASP A 10 5.18 -18.43 -6.51
N ASN A 11 5.85 -17.81 -7.48
CA ASN A 11 6.74 -18.46 -8.42
C ASN A 11 7.78 -17.49 -8.98
N ASP A 12 8.94 -18.03 -9.37
CA ASP A 12 10.07 -17.22 -9.85
C ASP A 12 9.69 -16.34 -11.06
N ALA A 13 8.93 -16.88 -12.02
CA ALA A 13 8.62 -16.16 -13.26
C ALA A 13 7.75 -14.92 -13.00
N ALA A 14 6.81 -15.02 -12.05
CA ALA A 14 6.02 -13.88 -11.61
C ALA A 14 6.88 -12.87 -10.84
N ALA A 15 7.74 -13.32 -9.93
CA ALA A 15 8.64 -12.44 -9.19
C ALA A 15 9.58 -11.66 -10.12
N ASP A 16 10.17 -12.32 -11.12
CA ASP A 16 11.01 -11.70 -12.14
C ASP A 16 10.22 -10.65 -12.95
N TRP A 17 9.00 -11.00 -13.37
CA TRP A 17 8.14 -10.09 -14.13
C TRP A 17 7.72 -8.86 -13.32
N PHE A 18 7.40 -9.03 -12.03
CA PHE A 18 7.09 -7.90 -11.15
C PHE A 18 8.33 -7.01 -10.95
N GLY A 19 9.50 -7.60 -10.72
CA GLY A 19 10.76 -6.86 -10.64
C GLY A 19 11.00 -6.00 -11.88
N GLU A 20 10.96 -6.60 -13.06
CA GLU A 20 11.13 -5.88 -14.34
C GLU A 20 10.07 -4.79 -14.55
N THR A 21 8.82 -5.06 -14.17
CA THR A 21 7.73 -4.10 -14.29
C THR A 21 7.95 -2.88 -13.38
N MET A 22 8.33 -3.10 -12.12
CA MET A 22 8.60 -2.02 -11.17
C MET A 22 9.82 -1.20 -11.60
N ASP A 23 10.88 -1.86 -12.04
CA ASP A 23 12.09 -1.21 -12.54
C ASP A 23 11.82 -0.38 -13.81
N THR A 24 11.03 -0.90 -14.74
CA THR A 24 10.74 -0.19 -16.00
C THR A 24 9.82 1.01 -15.78
N THR A 25 8.81 0.86 -14.93
CA THR A 25 7.78 1.89 -14.72
C THR A 25 8.16 2.93 -13.68
N GLN A 26 9.15 2.62 -12.83
CA GLN A 26 9.51 3.41 -11.65
C GLN A 26 8.31 3.64 -10.72
N LEU A 27 7.37 2.67 -10.69
CA LEU A 27 6.11 2.81 -9.95
C LEU A 27 6.35 3.02 -8.45
N CYS A 28 7.29 2.26 -7.87
CA CYS A 28 7.64 2.39 -6.45
C CYS A 28 8.14 3.81 -6.12
N GLN A 29 8.98 4.39 -6.99
CA GLN A 29 9.49 5.75 -6.83
C GLN A 29 8.37 6.78 -6.95
N LYS A 30 7.50 6.67 -7.96
CA LYS A 30 6.36 7.59 -8.14
C LYS A 30 5.40 7.57 -6.95
N VAL A 31 5.15 6.40 -6.38
CA VAL A 31 4.30 6.24 -5.20
C VAL A 31 4.96 6.89 -3.99
N GLU A 32 6.26 6.68 -3.80
CA GLU A 32 7.01 7.37 -2.74
C GLU A 32 6.98 8.89 -2.89
N GLU A 33 7.24 9.41 -4.09
CA GLU A 33 7.20 10.85 -4.38
C GLU A 33 5.83 11.44 -4.07
N ALA A 34 4.75 10.77 -4.50
CA ALA A 34 3.39 11.21 -4.22
C ALA A 34 3.05 11.17 -2.72
N LEU A 35 3.52 10.15 -1.98
CA LEU A 35 3.33 10.08 -0.53
C LEU A 35 4.09 11.17 0.24
N ASN A 36 5.15 11.72 -0.34
CA ASN A 36 5.92 12.81 0.28
C ASN A 36 5.35 14.21 -0.05
N LEU A 37 4.29 14.31 -0.85
CA LEU A 37 3.62 15.58 -1.10
C LEU A 37 3.00 16.16 0.18
N ASP A 38 2.79 17.47 0.14
CA ASP A 38 2.08 18.18 1.21
C ASP A 38 0.60 17.80 1.19
N ILE A 39 0.08 17.36 2.33
CA ILE A 39 -1.31 16.91 2.44
C ILE A 39 -2.31 18.07 2.38
N GLU A 40 -1.90 19.31 2.68
CA GLU A 40 -2.81 20.45 2.62
C GLU A 40 -3.27 20.73 1.18
N ASP A 41 -2.36 20.55 0.22
CA ASP A 41 -2.61 20.84 -1.19
C ASP A 41 -2.87 19.58 -2.04
N TYR A 42 -2.36 18.41 -1.63
CA TYR A 42 -2.30 17.19 -2.48
C TYR A 42 -2.82 15.93 -1.78
N TYR A 43 -3.79 16.06 -0.86
CA TYR A 43 -4.35 14.91 -0.15
C TYR A 43 -4.94 13.85 -1.11
N GLU A 44 -5.47 14.24 -2.27
CA GLU A 44 -6.05 13.31 -3.24
C GLU A 44 -4.98 12.42 -3.89
N GLU A 45 -3.85 13.00 -4.28
CA GLU A 45 -2.70 12.27 -4.83
C GLU A 45 -2.06 11.35 -3.78
N VAL A 46 -1.94 11.84 -2.54
CA VAL A 46 -1.45 11.05 -1.41
C VAL A 46 -2.38 9.86 -1.14
N ARG A 47 -3.71 10.06 -1.16
CA ARG A 47 -4.72 9.00 -1.04
C ARG A 47 -4.62 7.99 -2.18
N ALA A 48 -4.42 8.44 -3.41
CA ALA A 48 -4.25 7.58 -4.57
C ALA A 48 -2.98 6.72 -4.45
N ALA A 49 -1.87 7.30 -4.02
CA ALA A 49 -0.62 6.59 -3.80
C ALA A 49 -0.75 5.54 -2.68
N ALA A 50 -1.41 5.86 -1.58
CA ALA A 50 -1.70 4.91 -0.51
C ALA A 50 -2.59 3.74 -1.01
N SER A 51 -3.54 4.02 -1.90
CA SER A 51 -4.40 3.00 -2.51
C SER A 51 -3.61 2.00 -3.37
N ILE A 52 -2.56 2.46 -4.07
CA ILE A 52 -1.67 1.56 -4.81
C ILE A 52 -1.00 0.55 -3.87
N LEU A 53 -0.55 0.99 -2.68
CA LEU A 53 0.04 0.08 -1.68
C LEU A 53 -0.98 -0.87 -1.05
N LEU A 54 -2.24 -0.45 -0.90
CA LEU A 54 -3.30 -1.36 -0.46
C LEU A 54 -3.54 -2.51 -1.47
N LEU A 55 -3.44 -2.21 -2.76
CA LEU A 55 -3.69 -3.17 -3.84
C LEU A 55 -2.47 -4.01 -4.20
N LEU A 56 -1.29 -3.40 -4.27
CA LEU A 56 -0.06 -4.00 -4.81
C LEU A 56 1.05 -4.18 -3.77
N GLY A 57 0.90 -3.64 -2.56
CA GLY A 57 1.89 -3.72 -1.49
C GLY A 57 1.96 -5.12 -0.85
N HIS A 58 2.54 -6.06 -1.59
CA HIS A 58 2.77 -7.45 -1.18
C HIS A 58 4.26 -7.81 -1.36
N ASN A 59 4.83 -8.59 -0.43
CA ASN A 59 6.27 -8.90 -0.35
C ASN A 59 6.90 -9.45 -1.63
N TYR A 60 6.12 -10.09 -2.50
CA TYR A 60 6.62 -10.70 -3.75
C TYR A 60 6.19 -9.94 -5.01
N VAL A 61 5.43 -8.86 -4.84
CA VAL A 61 4.93 -8.00 -5.93
C VAL A 61 5.60 -6.62 -5.89
N TRP A 62 5.76 -6.08 -4.69
CA TRP A 62 6.41 -4.79 -4.46
C TRP A 62 7.93 -4.92 -4.40
N SER A 63 8.65 -3.85 -4.75
CA SER A 63 10.12 -3.83 -4.72
C SER A 63 10.67 -4.32 -3.38
N VAL A 64 11.67 -5.20 -3.44
CA VAL A 64 12.30 -5.82 -2.27
C VAL A 64 13.02 -4.76 -1.45
N GLY A 65 12.65 -4.66 -0.16
CA GLY A 65 13.32 -3.79 0.81
C GLY A 65 12.66 -2.44 1.06
N ASP A 66 11.75 -2.00 0.19
CA ASP A 66 11.04 -0.71 0.34
C ASP A 66 9.61 -0.85 0.87
N LEU A 67 9.04 -2.05 0.84
CA LEU A 67 7.61 -2.24 1.14
C LEU A 67 7.22 -1.77 2.54
N ASP A 68 7.88 -2.23 3.60
CA ASP A 68 7.53 -1.85 4.98
C ASP A 68 7.64 -0.33 5.18
N ARG A 69 8.68 0.28 4.62
CA ARG A 69 8.90 1.73 4.65
C ARG A 69 7.77 2.48 3.94
N HIS A 70 7.37 2.02 2.76
CA HIS A 70 6.27 2.63 1.99
C HIS A 70 4.91 2.46 2.68
N LEU A 71 4.66 1.28 3.25
CA LEU A 71 3.44 1.01 4.02
C LEU A 71 3.34 1.92 5.25
N GLU A 72 4.44 2.12 5.98
CA GLU A 72 4.47 3.01 7.15
C GLU A 72 4.27 4.47 6.74
N LEU A 73 4.93 4.90 5.66
CA LEU A 73 4.77 6.24 5.12
C LEU A 73 3.33 6.50 4.70
N ALA A 74 2.70 5.56 3.98
CA ALA A 74 1.31 5.68 3.58
C ALA A 74 0.36 5.72 4.79
N ALA A 75 0.54 4.84 5.78
CA ALA A 75 -0.28 4.84 6.98
C ALA A 75 -0.14 6.15 7.78
N THR A 76 1.08 6.69 7.85
CA THR A 76 1.37 7.99 8.49
C THR A 76 0.65 9.11 7.77
N LYS A 77 0.80 9.21 6.44
CA LYS A 77 0.17 10.24 5.62
C LYS A 77 -1.35 10.20 5.66
N LEU A 78 -1.94 9.02 5.64
CA LEU A 78 -3.39 8.88 5.83
C LEU A 78 -3.85 9.30 7.23
N THR A 79 -3.02 9.08 8.26
CA THR A 79 -3.30 9.59 9.61
C THR A 79 -3.24 11.12 9.63
N GLU A 80 -2.23 11.73 9.01
CA GLU A 80 -2.12 13.20 8.88
C GLU A 80 -3.36 13.80 8.19
N ILE A 81 -3.87 13.17 7.12
CA ILE A 81 -5.09 13.60 6.43
C ILE A 81 -6.33 13.57 7.36
N LEU A 82 -6.45 12.54 8.20
CA LEU A 82 -7.54 12.47 9.18
C LEU A 82 -7.40 13.56 10.24
N ASP A 83 -6.19 13.78 10.75
CA ASP A 83 -5.90 14.77 11.79
C ASP A 83 -6.08 16.22 11.28
N ALA A 84 -5.85 16.46 9.99
CA ALA A 84 -6.11 17.73 9.32
C ALA A 84 -7.60 18.06 9.18
N ASN A 85 -8.51 17.12 9.51
CA ASN A 85 -9.96 17.28 9.46
C ASN A 85 -10.49 17.78 8.09
N ILE A 86 -9.81 17.43 6.99
CA ILE A 86 -10.20 17.81 5.62
C ILE A 86 -11.63 17.34 5.29
N PHE A 87 -12.05 16.20 5.86
CA PHE A 87 -13.37 15.59 5.67
C PHE A 87 -14.30 15.77 6.88
N GLU A 88 -14.18 16.88 7.63
CA GLU A 88 -15.02 17.13 8.81
C GLU A 88 -16.52 16.98 8.49
N GLY A 89 -17.23 16.19 9.29
CA GLY A 89 -18.66 15.90 9.11
C GLY A 89 -18.99 14.86 8.04
N ALA A 90 -18.01 14.34 7.30
CA ALA A 90 -18.21 13.33 6.26
C ALA A 90 -17.68 11.95 6.71
N GLU A 91 -18.41 11.30 7.63
CA GLU A 91 -18.05 9.97 8.18
C GLU A 91 -17.87 8.88 7.10
N GLU A 92 -18.50 9.06 5.94
CA GLU A 92 -18.38 8.18 4.79
C GLU A 92 -16.98 8.13 4.19
N PHE A 93 -16.16 9.17 4.39
CA PHE A 93 -14.77 9.17 3.98
C PHE A 93 -13.86 8.76 5.15
N THR A 94 -14.07 9.29 6.35
CA THR A 94 -13.15 9.08 7.48
C THR A 94 -13.09 7.61 7.94
N LYS A 95 -14.21 6.88 7.94
CA LYS A 95 -14.23 5.46 8.33
C LYS A 95 -13.41 4.57 7.38
N PRO A 96 -13.58 4.65 6.05
CA PRO A 96 -12.68 3.96 5.11
C PRO A 96 -11.20 4.26 5.34
N ILE A 97 -10.81 5.53 5.51
CA ILE A 97 -9.39 5.90 5.73
C ILE A 97 -8.84 5.18 6.98
N GLN A 98 -9.63 5.10 8.05
CA GLN A 98 -9.23 4.40 9.27
C GLN A 98 -9.01 2.90 9.04
N GLU A 99 -9.87 2.25 8.25
CA GLU A 99 -9.71 0.84 7.90
C GLU A 99 -8.50 0.61 6.98
N GLU A 100 -8.30 1.50 6.02
CA GLU A 100 -7.12 1.48 5.15
C GLU A 100 -5.81 1.59 5.94
N ILE A 101 -5.74 2.51 6.92
CA ILE A 101 -4.59 2.64 7.83
C ILE A 101 -4.34 1.34 8.59
N LYS A 102 -5.40 0.70 9.11
CA LYS A 102 -5.27 -0.59 9.81
C LYS A 102 -4.74 -1.68 8.89
N VAL A 103 -5.22 -1.75 7.64
CA VAL A 103 -4.73 -2.73 6.66
C VAL A 103 -3.26 -2.49 6.35
N LEU A 104 -2.86 -1.25 6.06
CA LEU A 104 -1.46 -0.91 5.79
C LEU A 104 -0.56 -1.30 6.97
N ARG A 105 -0.92 -0.89 8.20
CA ARG A 105 -0.15 -1.22 9.42
C ARG A 105 -0.11 -2.71 9.71
N SER A 106 -1.18 -3.46 9.42
CA SER A 106 -1.20 -4.92 9.61
C SER A 106 -0.17 -5.66 8.75
N ARG A 107 0.29 -5.03 7.66
CA ARG A 107 1.27 -5.60 6.71
C ARG A 107 2.72 -5.28 7.08
N ILE A 108 2.98 -4.24 7.88
CA ILE A 108 4.33 -3.73 8.23
C ILE A 108 5.12 -4.68 9.14
N SER A 109 4.44 -5.66 9.74
CA SER A 109 5.10 -6.72 10.50
C SER A 109 4.05 -7.72 10.93
N LYS A 110 4.09 -8.94 10.38
CA LYS A 110 3.79 -10.17 11.11
C LYS A 110 4.60 -11.37 10.57
N THR A 111 5.65 -11.72 11.29
CA THR A 111 5.73 -13.10 11.79
C THR A 111 4.44 -13.33 12.59
N GLU A 112 3.67 -14.35 12.21
CA GLU A 112 2.39 -14.84 12.78
C GLU A 112 1.08 -14.43 12.08
N ASN A 113 0.50 -15.42 11.40
CA ASN A 113 -0.91 -15.59 11.01
C ASN A 113 -1.88 -14.46 11.42
N VAL A 114 -2.31 -13.67 10.45
CA VAL A 114 -3.60 -12.99 10.51
C VAL A 114 -4.47 -13.56 9.41
N ASP A 115 -5.66 -14.01 9.81
CA ASP A 115 -6.69 -14.54 8.93
C ASP A 115 -6.88 -13.63 7.71
N GLU A 116 -6.97 -14.27 6.54
CA GLU A 116 -7.07 -13.63 5.22
C GLU A 116 -8.24 -12.63 5.18
N VAL A 117 -7.92 -11.34 5.29
CA VAL A 117 -8.83 -10.28 4.87
C VAL A 117 -8.93 -10.34 3.35
N LYS A 118 -10.08 -10.78 2.84
CA LYS A 118 -10.38 -10.87 1.40
C LYS A 118 -10.59 -9.47 0.83
N TRP A 119 -9.49 -8.84 0.45
CA TRP A 119 -9.45 -7.49 -0.12
C TRP A 119 -10.17 -7.35 -1.48
N TRP A 120 -10.58 -8.46 -2.11
CA TRP A 120 -11.30 -8.50 -3.40
C TRP A 120 -12.83 -8.57 -3.25
N GLN A 121 -13.37 -8.35 -2.04
CA GLN A 121 -14.81 -8.26 -1.81
C GLN A 121 -15.19 -6.80 -1.53
N PHE A 122 -15.20 -5.99 -2.58
CA PHE A 122 -15.88 -4.70 -2.64
C PHE A 122 -16.77 -4.67 -3.88
#